data_AF-A0AAW2TPV9-F1
#
_entry.id   AF-A0AAW2TPV9-F1
#
_cell.length_a   1.000
_cell.length_b   1.000
_cell.length_c   1.000
_cell.angle_alpha   90.00
_cell.angle_beta   90.00
_cell.angle_gamma   90.00
#
_symmetry.space_group_name_H-M   'P 1'
#
loop_
_entity.id
_entity.type
_entity.pdbx_description
1 polymer ?
#
loop_
_entity_poly.entity_id
_entity_poly.type
_entity_poly.pdbx_seq_one_letter_code
_entity_poly.pdbx_strand_id
1 'polypeptide(L)'
;MRWCGDTSPPMAVSEAGAIGAPTLLVREHEDHTSWWDCDDESMFRVFHMFVGKYIRKTFSVTWSNLVKPLWLANDIWLQLQAYWASEGFQQESSKNKANREANPTASSTVYRGGSSSVGVHKRKLEAELGRPPKQMEVFERYYKKKEDGGWSGPRAAEVAETFQKLMEDHQPQPTADDGHSLAESEASVAITEQQMWLAAVGGKNKGRVFGIGSEAHFSSWTYTSPSPLPPPNPAQEDRIGSLEVMMASIGGQSQPTASSTAPAQPPIDPKPPNDDEIGGLD
;
A
#
# COMPACT_ATOMS: atom_id res chain seq x y z
N MET A 1 -43.48 -21.98 -19.08
CA MET A 1 -44.41 -22.93 -18.45
C MET A 1 -44.63 -22.48 -17.01
N ARG A 2 -45.78 -21.86 -16.75
CA ARG A 2 -46.28 -21.55 -15.40
C ARG A 2 -46.92 -22.81 -14.84
N TRP A 3 -46.68 -23.10 -13.57
CA TRP A 3 -47.53 -24.01 -12.80
C TRP A 3 -48.21 -23.18 -11.71
N CYS A 4 -49.50 -22.92 -11.92
CA CYS A 4 -50.44 -22.49 -10.89
C CYS A 4 -51.03 -23.77 -10.28
N GLY A 5 -50.95 -23.91 -8.96
CA GLY A 5 -51.69 -24.91 -8.20
C GLY A 5 -52.90 -24.25 -7.55
N ASP A 6 -54.07 -24.80 -7.84
CA ASP A 6 -55.40 -24.38 -7.42
C ASP A 6 -55.55 -24.08 -5.93
N THR A 7 -56.29 -23.02 -5.62
CA THR A 7 -56.93 -22.80 -4.32
C THR A 7 -58.42 -22.59 -4.57
N SER A 8 -59.22 -23.62 -4.30
CA SER A 8 -60.68 -23.47 -4.10
C SER A 8 -60.96 -23.21 -2.61
N PRO A 9 -61.93 -22.35 -2.27
CA PRO A 9 -62.19 -21.93 -0.89
C PRO A 9 -63.13 -22.90 -0.15
N PRO A 10 -63.07 -23.00 1.18
CA PRO A 10 -64.05 -23.75 1.95
C PRO A 10 -65.31 -22.91 2.25
N MET A 11 -66.45 -23.56 2.09
CA MET A 11 -67.81 -23.09 2.41
C MET A 11 -68.00 -22.93 3.92
N ALA A 12 -68.67 -21.85 4.30
CA ALA A 12 -69.14 -21.59 5.66
C ALA A 12 -70.35 -22.47 6.03
N VAL A 13 -70.37 -22.96 7.28
CA VAL A 13 -71.60 -23.40 7.97
C VAL A 13 -71.49 -23.03 9.46
N SER A 14 -72.47 -22.27 9.95
CA SER A 14 -72.80 -21.96 11.35
C SER A 14 -73.17 -23.25 12.13
N GLU A 15 -73.20 -23.39 13.47
CA GLU A 15 -73.53 -22.50 14.58
C GLU A 15 -73.28 -23.24 15.93
N ALA A 16 -73.26 -22.48 17.03
CA ALA A 16 -73.56 -22.83 18.43
C ALA A 16 -72.49 -23.47 19.35
N GLY A 17 -72.27 -22.79 20.49
CA GLY A 17 -71.77 -23.41 21.74
C GLY A 17 -70.80 -22.56 22.56
N ALA A 18 -71.33 -21.64 23.37
CA ALA A 18 -70.57 -20.86 24.34
C ALA A 18 -69.98 -21.74 25.47
N ILE A 19 -68.76 -21.44 25.93
CA ILE A 19 -68.30 -21.39 27.35
C ILE A 19 -66.95 -20.63 27.36
N GLY A 20 -66.83 -19.64 28.23
CA GLY A 20 -65.70 -18.72 28.28
C GLY A 20 -64.38 -19.31 28.78
N ALA A 21 -63.30 -18.84 28.18
CA ALA A 21 -61.95 -18.86 28.74
C ALA A 21 -61.29 -17.51 28.41
N PRO A 22 -60.53 -16.89 29.33
CA PRO A 22 -59.83 -15.66 29.03
C PRO A 22 -58.60 -16.04 28.18
N THR A 23 -58.74 -15.94 26.87
CA THR A 23 -57.61 -16.13 25.95
C THR A 23 -56.61 -15.01 26.21
N LEU A 24 -55.50 -15.39 26.86
CA LEU A 24 -54.31 -14.58 27.04
C LEU A 24 -53.95 -13.92 25.70
N LEU A 25 -53.73 -12.61 25.74
CA LEU A 25 -53.09 -11.87 24.65
C LEU A 25 -51.72 -12.51 24.39
N VAL A 26 -51.64 -13.44 23.43
CA VAL A 26 -50.39 -13.79 22.78
C VAL A 26 -50.03 -12.56 21.96
N ARG A 27 -49.23 -11.70 22.57
CA ARG A 27 -48.52 -10.64 21.87
C ARG A 27 -47.55 -11.37 20.94
N GLU A 28 -47.95 -11.58 19.69
CA GLU A 28 -47.02 -11.96 18.62
C GLU A 28 -45.96 -10.86 18.57
N HIS A 29 -44.79 -11.18 19.11
CA HIS A 29 -43.59 -10.42 18.84
C HIS A 29 -43.07 -10.98 17.52
N GLU A 30 -43.54 -10.41 16.42
CA GLU A 30 -42.87 -10.58 15.13
C GLU A 30 -41.50 -9.90 15.29
N ASP A 31 -40.49 -10.69 15.63
CA ASP A 31 -39.10 -10.27 15.56
C ASP A 31 -38.80 -9.97 14.09
N HIS A 32 -38.93 -8.69 13.72
CA HIS A 32 -38.44 -8.16 12.47
C HIS A 32 -36.91 -8.35 12.44
N THR A 33 -36.44 -9.51 12.00
CA THR A 33 -35.11 -9.65 11.45
C THR A 33 -35.11 -8.93 10.11
N SER A 34 -34.99 -7.59 10.15
CA SER A 34 -34.79 -6.77 8.97
C SER A 34 -33.38 -7.06 8.46
N TRP A 35 -33.29 -8.04 7.58
CA TRP A 35 -32.10 -8.31 6.82
C TRP A 35 -31.99 -7.24 5.75
N TRP A 36 -30.95 -6.40 5.83
CA TRP A 36 -30.79 -5.30 4.88
C TRP A 36 -30.09 -5.82 3.63
N ASP A 37 -30.57 -5.44 2.45
CA ASP A 37 -29.95 -5.80 1.16
C ASP A 37 -28.46 -5.40 1.07
N CYS A 38 -27.99 -4.46 1.90
CA CYS A 38 -26.57 -4.07 1.98
C CYS A 38 -25.69 -5.08 2.77
N ASP A 39 -26.28 -5.88 3.65
CA ASP A 39 -25.59 -7.01 4.30
C ASP A 39 -25.36 -8.16 3.32
N ASP A 40 -26.22 -8.23 2.29
CA ASP A 40 -26.23 -9.28 1.31
C ASP A 40 -25.03 -9.21 0.35
N GLU A 41 -24.77 -8.02 -0.21
CA GLU A 41 -23.57 -7.80 -1.04
C GLU A 41 -22.27 -8.06 -0.27
N SER A 42 -22.24 -7.67 1.02
CA SER A 42 -21.08 -7.90 1.89
C SER A 42 -20.89 -9.38 2.19
N MET A 43 -21.98 -10.11 2.46
CA MET A 43 -21.99 -11.54 2.68
C MET A 43 -21.55 -12.29 1.42
N PHE A 44 -22.12 -11.97 0.25
CA PHE A 44 -21.72 -12.58 -1.02
C PHE A 44 -20.27 -12.26 -1.39
N ARG A 45 -19.76 -11.06 -1.10
CA ARG A 45 -18.34 -10.73 -1.29
C ARG A 45 -17.44 -11.65 -0.48
N VAL A 46 -17.75 -11.85 0.80
CA VAL A 46 -16.98 -12.73 1.69
C VAL A 46 -17.10 -14.18 1.24
N PHE A 47 -18.31 -14.63 0.89
CA PHE A 47 -18.56 -15.96 0.36
C PHE A 47 -17.76 -16.22 -0.93
N HIS A 48 -17.83 -15.33 -1.92
CA HIS A 48 -17.07 -15.43 -3.16
C HIS A 48 -15.56 -15.40 -2.93
N MET A 49 -15.08 -14.62 -1.94
CA MET A 49 -13.68 -14.66 -1.55
C MET A 49 -13.28 -16.05 -1.03
N PHE A 50 -14.07 -16.65 -0.14
CA PHE A 50 -13.76 -17.98 0.41
C PHE A 50 -13.89 -19.08 -0.62
N VAL A 51 -15.00 -19.10 -1.38
CA VAL A 51 -15.23 -20.06 -2.46
C VAL A 51 -14.15 -19.93 -3.53
N GLY A 52 -13.78 -18.70 -3.92
CA GLY A 52 -12.70 -18.46 -4.88
C GLY A 52 -11.35 -19.03 -4.40
N LYS A 53 -11.01 -18.82 -3.12
CA LYS A 53 -9.80 -19.42 -2.51
C LYS A 53 -9.88 -20.95 -2.49
N TYR A 54 -11.02 -21.51 -2.10
CA TYR A 54 -11.26 -22.96 -2.04
C TYR A 54 -11.16 -23.60 -3.42
N ILE A 55 -11.85 -23.07 -4.42
CA ILE A 55 -11.82 -23.54 -5.81
C ILE A 55 -10.39 -23.48 -6.32
N ARG A 56 -9.71 -22.33 -6.22
CA ARG A 56 -8.32 -22.18 -6.69
C ARG A 56 -7.39 -23.22 -6.06
N LYS A 57 -7.48 -23.43 -4.75
CA LYS A 57 -6.65 -24.42 -4.03
C LYS A 57 -6.96 -25.83 -4.50
N THR A 58 -8.24 -26.19 -4.55
CA THR A 58 -8.70 -27.52 -4.98
C THR A 58 -8.26 -27.82 -6.41
N PHE A 59 -8.42 -26.87 -7.33
CA PHE A 59 -7.99 -27.02 -8.72
C PHE A 59 -6.47 -27.11 -8.87
N SER A 60 -5.70 -26.36 -8.09
CA SER A 60 -4.24 -26.50 -8.09
C SER A 60 -3.80 -27.91 -7.71
N VAL A 61 -4.39 -28.49 -6.66
CA VAL A 61 -4.09 -29.86 -6.21
C VAL A 61 -4.59 -30.89 -7.21
N THR A 62 -5.81 -30.69 -7.71
CA THR A 62 -6.46 -31.53 -8.73
C THR A 62 -5.62 -31.59 -9.99
N TRP A 63 -5.08 -30.46 -10.44
CA TRP A 63 -4.22 -30.38 -11.62
C TRP A 63 -2.90 -31.09 -11.39
N SER A 64 -2.21 -30.81 -10.27
CA SER A 64 -0.92 -31.41 -9.97
C SER A 64 -0.97 -32.94 -9.81
N ASN A 65 -2.09 -33.47 -9.32
CA ASN A 65 -2.24 -34.91 -9.06
C ASN A 65 -3.17 -35.62 -10.06
N LEU A 66 -3.83 -34.88 -10.97
CA LEU A 66 -4.87 -35.37 -11.88
C LEU A 66 -6.02 -36.13 -11.19
N VAL A 67 -6.40 -35.70 -9.98
CA VAL A 67 -7.48 -36.32 -9.18
C VAL A 67 -8.72 -35.44 -9.20
N LYS A 68 -9.83 -35.97 -9.75
CA LYS A 68 -11.11 -35.27 -9.82
C LYS A 68 -11.72 -35.03 -8.41
N PRO A 69 -12.14 -33.80 -8.07
CA PRO A 69 -12.93 -33.54 -6.86
C PRO A 69 -14.29 -34.25 -6.86
N LEU A 70 -14.78 -34.60 -5.67
CA LEU A 70 -16.08 -35.28 -5.52
C LEU A 70 -17.25 -34.45 -6.03
N TRP A 71 -17.25 -33.14 -5.73
CA TRP A 71 -18.31 -32.20 -6.11
C TRP A 71 -18.28 -31.82 -7.60
N LEU A 72 -17.21 -32.15 -8.33
CA LEU A 72 -17.08 -31.79 -9.74
C LEU A 72 -17.72 -32.87 -10.63
N ALA A 73 -18.63 -32.44 -11.50
CA ALA A 73 -19.30 -33.34 -12.44
C ALA A 73 -18.31 -33.97 -13.44
N ASN A 74 -18.58 -35.22 -13.85
CA ASN A 74 -17.64 -36.01 -14.66
C ASN A 74 -17.47 -35.45 -16.07
N ASP A 75 -18.53 -34.93 -16.67
CA ASP A 75 -18.52 -34.26 -17.97
C ASP A 75 -17.63 -33.01 -17.96
N ILE A 76 -17.75 -32.18 -16.93
CA ILE A 76 -16.91 -30.98 -16.75
C ILE A 76 -15.45 -31.38 -16.52
N TRP A 77 -15.20 -32.45 -15.75
CA TRP A 77 -13.86 -32.97 -15.54
C TRP A 77 -13.18 -33.39 -16.86
N LEU A 78 -13.89 -34.13 -17.72
CA LEU A 78 -13.37 -34.54 -19.03
C LEU A 78 -13.07 -33.34 -19.92
N GLN A 79 -13.93 -32.32 -19.93
CA GLN A 79 -13.70 -31.08 -20.67
C GLN A 79 -12.45 -30.34 -20.17
N LEU A 80 -12.25 -30.28 -18.85
CA LEU A 80 -11.05 -29.67 -18.26
C LEU A 80 -9.78 -30.44 -18.63
N GLN A 81 -9.81 -31.77 -18.58
CA GLN A 81 -8.67 -32.58 -19.01
C GLN A 81 -8.33 -32.36 -20.48
N ALA A 82 -9.33 -32.32 -21.35
CA ALA A 82 -9.14 -32.03 -22.77
C ALA A 82 -8.58 -30.62 -23.00
N TYR A 83 -9.09 -29.62 -22.28
CA TYR A 83 -8.58 -28.25 -22.32
C TYR A 83 -7.12 -28.17 -21.86
N TRP A 84 -6.78 -28.81 -20.75
CA TRP A 84 -5.41 -28.80 -20.25
C TRP A 84 -4.44 -29.60 -21.14
N ALA A 85 -4.91 -30.62 -21.84
CA ALA A 85 -4.14 -31.34 -22.85
C ALA A 85 -4.01 -30.58 -24.17
N SER A 86 -4.78 -29.49 -24.36
CA SER A 86 -4.70 -28.68 -25.58
C SER A 86 -3.34 -28.02 -25.73
N GLU A 87 -2.90 -27.89 -26.98
CA GLU A 87 -1.59 -27.34 -27.30
C GLU A 87 -1.45 -25.89 -26.80
N GLY A 88 -2.47 -25.05 -27.01
CA GLY A 88 -2.45 -23.65 -26.58
C GLY A 88 -2.24 -23.49 -25.08
N PHE A 89 -2.88 -24.34 -24.26
CA PHE A 89 -2.68 -24.32 -22.82
C PHE A 89 -1.28 -24.80 -22.43
N GLN A 90 -0.78 -25.88 -23.04
CA GLN A 90 0.56 -26.41 -22.76
C GLN A 90 1.67 -25.43 -23.13
N GLN A 91 1.55 -24.73 -24.26
CA GLN A 91 2.48 -23.69 -24.67
C GLN A 91 2.50 -22.54 -23.66
N GLU A 92 1.33 -22.03 -23.27
CA GLU A 92 1.21 -20.93 -22.30
C GLU A 92 1.73 -21.33 -20.91
N SER A 93 1.43 -22.55 -20.46
CA SER A 93 1.95 -23.11 -19.21
C SER A 93 3.48 -23.21 -19.22
N SER A 94 4.05 -23.72 -20.31
CA SER A 94 5.50 -23.86 -20.49
C SER A 94 6.20 -22.51 -20.54
N LYS A 95 5.64 -21.55 -21.28
CA LYS A 95 6.12 -20.16 -21.31
C LYS A 95 6.09 -19.53 -19.92
N ASN A 96 4.99 -19.69 -19.19
CA ASN A 96 4.87 -19.18 -17.83
C ASN A 96 5.83 -19.84 -16.85
N LYS A 97 6.15 -21.13 -17.04
CA LYS A 97 7.21 -21.81 -16.29
C LYS A 97 8.59 -21.25 -16.62
N ALA A 98 8.94 -21.13 -17.90
CA ALA A 98 10.19 -20.53 -18.35
C ALA A 98 10.36 -19.08 -17.83
N ASN A 99 9.29 -18.28 -17.84
CA ASN A 99 9.31 -16.92 -17.30
C ASN A 99 9.61 -16.89 -15.79
N ARG A 100 9.12 -17.86 -15.00
CA ARG A 100 9.44 -17.98 -13.57
C ARG A 100 10.90 -18.41 -13.34
N GLU A 101 11.43 -19.25 -14.24
CA GLU A 101 12.79 -19.79 -14.17
C GLU A 101 13.85 -18.83 -14.74
N ALA A 102 13.46 -17.88 -15.60
CA ALA A 102 14.38 -16.94 -16.26
C ALA A 102 15.12 -16.00 -15.28
N ASN A 103 14.56 -15.74 -14.10
CA ASN A 103 15.22 -14.94 -13.06
C ASN A 103 15.16 -15.66 -11.69
N PRO A 104 16.01 -16.67 -11.47
CA PRO A 104 16.03 -17.44 -10.24
C PRO A 104 16.45 -16.58 -9.04
N THR A 105 17.27 -15.56 -9.28
CA THR A 105 17.75 -14.62 -8.26
C THR A 105 16.60 -13.81 -7.65
N ALA A 106 15.73 -13.26 -8.49
CA ALA A 106 14.56 -12.52 -8.05
C ALA A 106 13.47 -13.43 -7.45
N SER A 107 13.25 -14.62 -8.02
CA SER A 107 12.17 -15.52 -7.57
C SER A 107 12.48 -16.26 -6.27
N SER A 108 13.76 -16.44 -5.93
CA SER A 108 14.19 -17.11 -4.68
C SER A 108 14.21 -16.21 -3.44
N THR A 109 14.05 -14.89 -3.61
CA THR A 109 14.12 -13.96 -2.48
C THR A 109 12.79 -13.86 -1.76
N VAL A 110 12.76 -14.31 -0.50
CA VAL A 110 11.53 -14.43 0.29
C VAL A 110 11.43 -13.28 1.30
N TYR A 111 10.30 -12.58 1.30
CA TYR A 111 9.95 -11.63 2.33
C TYR A 111 9.64 -12.35 3.66
N ARG A 112 10.38 -12.02 4.73
CA ARG A 112 10.28 -12.65 6.06
C ARG A 112 9.64 -11.74 7.12
N GLY A 113 9.17 -10.57 6.74
CA GLY A 113 8.48 -9.63 7.64
C GLY A 113 7.07 -10.06 8.07
N GLY A 114 6.62 -11.26 7.70
CA GLY A 114 5.28 -11.76 7.99
C GLY A 114 4.17 -10.98 7.29
N SER A 115 2.96 -11.00 7.83
CA SER A 115 1.81 -10.23 7.32
C SER A 115 1.81 -8.77 7.81
N SER A 116 2.98 -8.14 7.88
CA SER A 116 3.14 -6.73 8.25
C SER A 116 3.67 -5.96 7.05
N SER A 117 3.18 -4.73 6.84
CA SER A 117 3.70 -3.87 5.79
C SER A 117 5.08 -3.29 6.17
N VAL A 118 5.81 -2.79 5.17
CA VAL A 118 7.09 -2.07 5.40
C VAL A 118 6.89 -0.87 6.33
N GLY A 119 5.82 -0.09 6.15
CA GLY A 119 5.50 1.03 7.06
C GLY A 119 5.17 0.61 8.49
N VAL A 120 4.66 -0.60 8.72
CA VAL A 120 4.50 -1.16 10.08
C VAL A 120 5.86 -1.52 10.68
N HIS A 121 6.74 -2.17 9.91
CA HIS A 121 8.11 -2.45 10.37
C HIS A 121 8.89 -1.19 10.66
N LYS A 122 8.76 -0.15 9.81
CA LYS A 122 9.40 1.15 10.01
C LYS A 122 8.99 1.79 11.32
N ARG A 123 7.68 1.89 11.59
CA ARG A 123 7.15 2.47 12.85
C ARG A 123 7.58 1.69 14.08
N LYS A 124 7.61 0.35 14.01
CA LYS A 124 8.10 -0.48 15.12
C LYS A 124 9.59 -0.23 15.37
N LEU A 125 10.38 -0.17 14.31
CA LEU A 125 11.82 0.03 14.42
C LEU A 125 12.17 1.46 14.90
N GLU A 126 11.39 2.45 14.49
CA GLU A 126 11.49 3.84 14.99
C GLU A 126 11.23 3.91 16.49
N ALA A 127 10.20 3.21 16.98
CA ALA A 127 9.91 3.11 18.41
C ALA A 127 11.00 2.36 19.18
N GLU A 128 11.62 1.33 18.59
CA GLU A 128 12.73 0.57 19.19
C GLU A 128 14.02 1.40 19.27
N LEU A 129 14.32 2.20 18.25
CA LEU A 129 15.57 2.98 18.15
C LEU A 129 15.46 4.39 18.75
N GLY A 130 14.26 4.91 18.95
CA GLY A 130 14.03 6.30 19.38
C GLY A 130 14.43 7.34 18.31
N ARG A 131 14.66 6.91 17.07
CA ARG A 131 15.04 7.74 15.93
C ARG A 131 14.45 7.20 14.63
N PRO A 132 14.34 8.01 13.56
CA PRO A 132 13.99 7.50 12.24
C PRO A 132 14.94 6.37 11.80
N PRO A 133 14.43 5.20 11.42
CA PRO A 133 15.26 4.08 11.03
C PRO A 133 15.79 4.28 9.60
N LYS A 134 17.03 3.83 9.36
CA LYS A 134 17.64 3.87 8.02
C LYS A 134 17.01 2.82 7.10
N GLN A 135 17.08 3.04 5.80
CA GLN A 135 16.47 2.13 4.81
C GLN A 135 17.08 0.72 4.91
N MET A 136 18.38 0.61 5.15
CA MET A 136 19.06 -0.68 5.36
C MET A 136 18.58 -1.40 6.63
N GLU A 137 18.41 -0.70 7.75
CA GLU A 137 17.97 -1.30 9.02
C GLU A 137 16.56 -1.89 8.87
N VAL A 138 15.68 -1.17 8.16
CA VAL A 138 14.34 -1.62 7.82
C VAL A 138 14.40 -2.85 6.88
N PHE A 139 15.27 -2.81 5.87
CA PHE A 139 15.44 -3.90 4.90
C PHE A 139 15.93 -5.20 5.55
N GLU A 140 16.90 -5.10 6.44
CA GLU A 140 17.43 -6.22 7.21
C GLU A 140 16.34 -6.91 8.04
N ARG A 141 15.43 -6.14 8.65
CA ARG A 141 14.35 -6.63 9.51
C ARG A 141 13.47 -7.68 8.83
N TYR A 142 13.23 -7.58 7.53
CA TYR A 142 12.37 -8.52 6.79
C TYR A 142 13.07 -9.33 5.69
N TYR A 143 14.35 -9.10 5.38
CA TYR A 143 15.08 -9.94 4.44
C TYR A 143 16.27 -10.71 5.05
N LYS A 144 16.65 -10.50 6.32
CA LYS A 144 17.56 -11.40 7.03
C LYS A 144 16.81 -12.61 7.62
N LYS A 145 17.47 -13.76 7.63
CA LYS A 145 17.03 -14.97 8.33
C LYS A 145 17.28 -14.80 9.83
N LYS A 146 16.31 -15.15 10.66
CA LYS A 146 16.46 -15.06 12.13
C LYS A 146 17.42 -16.11 12.70
N GLU A 147 17.55 -17.25 12.03
CA GLU A 147 18.38 -18.38 12.44
C GLU A 147 19.87 -18.09 12.18
N ASP A 148 20.23 -17.84 10.92
CA ASP A 148 21.64 -17.70 10.50
C ASP A 148 22.11 -16.25 10.35
N GLY A 149 21.21 -15.26 10.46
CA GLY A 149 21.49 -13.85 10.14
C GLY A 149 21.73 -13.56 8.65
N GLY A 150 21.87 -14.59 7.81
CA GLY A 150 22.11 -14.46 6.38
C GLY A 150 20.90 -13.93 5.59
N TRP A 151 21.14 -13.48 4.37
CA TRP A 151 20.09 -12.98 3.48
C TRP A 151 19.11 -14.09 3.06
N SER A 152 17.84 -13.70 2.94
CA SER A 152 16.73 -14.58 2.55
C SER A 152 16.80 -15.06 1.11
N GLY A 153 17.60 -14.43 0.27
CA GLY A 153 17.87 -14.81 -1.11
C GLY A 153 18.98 -13.96 -1.74
N PRO A 154 19.48 -14.39 -2.92
CA PRO A 154 20.60 -13.76 -3.60
C PRO A 154 20.29 -12.31 -4.03
N ARG A 155 19.04 -11.98 -4.40
CA ARG A 155 18.68 -10.59 -4.74
C ARG A 155 18.79 -9.65 -3.53
N ALA A 156 18.42 -10.12 -2.33
CA ALA A 156 18.54 -9.31 -1.13
C ALA A 156 20.00 -9.03 -0.77
N ALA A 157 20.87 -10.03 -0.94
CA ALA A 157 22.32 -9.87 -0.74
C ALA A 157 22.92 -8.88 -1.75
N GLU A 158 22.61 -9.03 -3.04
CA GLU A 158 23.09 -8.15 -4.11
C GLU A 158 22.70 -6.68 -3.88
N VAL A 159 21.43 -6.44 -3.51
CA VAL A 159 20.94 -5.08 -3.23
C VAL A 159 21.64 -4.48 -2.01
N ALA A 160 21.84 -5.26 -0.95
CA ALA A 160 22.52 -4.80 0.25
C ALA A 160 23.99 -4.44 -0.03
N GLU A 161 24.71 -5.30 -0.74
CA GLU A 161 26.11 -5.07 -1.13
C GLU A 161 26.25 -3.85 -2.04
N THR A 162 25.41 -3.75 -3.06
CA THR A 162 25.43 -2.61 -4.00
C THR A 162 25.11 -1.30 -3.28
N PHE A 163 24.12 -1.31 -2.39
CA PHE A 163 23.76 -0.13 -1.61
C PHE A 163 24.88 0.29 -0.66
N GLN A 164 25.50 -0.65 0.03
CA GLN A 164 26.63 -0.37 0.92
C GLN A 164 27.81 0.22 0.13
N LYS A 165 28.12 -0.33 -1.04
CA LYS A 165 29.17 0.21 -1.90
C LYS A 165 28.87 1.65 -2.36
N LEU A 166 27.63 1.94 -2.76
CA LEU A 166 27.22 3.30 -3.12
C LEU A 166 27.35 4.28 -1.95
N MET A 167 27.01 3.84 -0.73
CA MET A 167 27.18 4.64 0.49
C MET A 167 28.65 4.93 0.80
N GLU A 168 29.53 3.93 0.62
CA GLU A 168 30.98 4.07 0.84
C GLU A 168 31.62 5.01 -0.20
N ASP A 169 31.26 4.86 -1.48
CA ASP A 169 31.75 5.72 -2.57
C ASP A 169 31.29 7.18 -2.42
N HIS A 170 30.13 7.42 -1.78
CA HIS A 170 29.58 8.75 -1.52
C HIS A 170 30.00 9.35 -0.17
N GLN A 171 30.78 8.65 0.65
CA GLN A 171 31.25 9.21 1.90
C GLN A 171 32.29 10.31 1.62
N PRO A 172 32.04 11.58 1.99
CA PRO A 172 32.99 12.66 1.72
C PRO A 172 34.30 12.40 2.48
N GLN A 173 35.44 12.59 1.82
CA GLN A 173 36.70 12.74 2.53
C GLN A 173 36.57 13.93 3.49
N PRO A 174 37.18 13.87 4.69
CA PRO A 174 37.06 14.93 5.67
C PRO A 174 37.79 16.18 5.15
N THR A 175 37.05 17.08 4.51
CA THR A 175 37.47 18.46 4.36
C THR A 175 37.07 19.18 5.63
N ALA A 176 38.06 19.63 6.40
CA ALA A 176 37.85 20.61 7.44
C ALA A 176 37.19 21.86 6.83
N ASP A 177 36.34 22.54 7.62
CA ASP A 177 35.47 23.68 7.27
C ASP A 177 34.18 23.33 6.51
N ASP A 178 33.04 23.31 7.22
CA ASP A 178 32.20 24.50 7.36
C ASP A 178 30.87 24.15 8.08
N GLY A 179 30.48 25.01 9.01
CA GLY A 179 29.25 24.89 9.79
C GLY A 179 28.01 25.21 8.95
N HIS A 180 27.38 24.19 8.37
CA HIS A 180 26.04 24.31 7.77
C HIS A 180 24.96 23.64 8.62
N SER A 181 23.77 24.26 8.62
CA SER A 181 22.58 23.93 9.42
C SER A 181 22.22 22.45 9.45
N LEU A 182 22.10 21.89 10.67
CA LEU A 182 21.85 20.46 10.93
C LEU A 182 20.62 19.91 10.19
N ALA A 183 19.55 20.70 10.09
CA ALA A 183 18.26 20.25 9.55
C ALA A 183 18.22 20.16 8.01
N GLU A 184 18.96 21.03 7.31
CA GLU A 184 19.03 21.01 5.85
C GLU A 184 19.97 19.90 5.35
N SER A 185 20.99 19.58 6.16
CA SER A 185 21.88 18.45 5.95
C SER A 185 21.13 17.11 6.05
N GLU A 186 20.30 16.90 7.08
CA GLU A 186 19.56 15.65 7.25
C GLU A 186 18.56 15.37 6.12
N ALA A 187 17.82 16.37 5.67
CA ALA A 187 16.89 16.23 4.54
C ALA A 187 17.62 15.91 3.23
N SER A 188 18.76 16.57 2.98
CA SER A 188 19.60 16.32 1.80
C SER A 188 20.21 14.92 1.81
N VAL A 189 20.67 14.45 2.98
CA VAL A 189 21.18 13.09 3.18
C VAL A 189 20.08 12.05 2.97
N ALA A 190 18.86 12.29 3.46
CA ALA A 190 17.73 11.38 3.28
C ALA A 190 17.31 11.24 1.81
N ILE A 191 17.31 12.34 1.05
CA ILE A 191 17.07 12.31 -0.41
C ILE A 191 18.17 11.50 -1.11
N THR A 192 19.43 11.72 -0.73
CA THR A 192 20.58 10.98 -1.27
C THR A 192 20.47 9.49 -0.95
N GLU A 193 20.09 9.11 0.28
CA GLU A 193 19.89 7.70 0.69
C GLU A 193 18.83 7.01 -0.16
N GLN A 194 17.69 7.67 -0.39
CA GLN A 194 16.63 7.14 -1.25
C GLN A 194 17.09 6.96 -2.70
N GLN A 195 17.87 7.90 -3.22
CA GLN A 195 18.38 7.84 -4.59
C GLN A 195 19.42 6.72 -4.76
N MET A 196 20.30 6.53 -3.77
CA MET A 196 21.23 5.39 -3.71
C MET A 196 20.49 4.06 -3.60
N TRP A 197 19.40 4.00 -2.82
CA TRP A 197 18.56 2.79 -2.74
C TRP A 197 17.92 2.46 -4.09
N LEU A 198 17.38 3.47 -4.78
CA LEU A 198 16.80 3.32 -6.11
C LEU A 198 17.84 2.86 -7.14
N ALA A 199 19.08 3.32 -7.05
CA ALA A 199 20.17 2.83 -7.88
C ALA A 199 20.50 1.36 -7.56
N ALA A 200 20.67 1.02 -6.28
CA ALA A 200 21.01 -0.35 -5.84
C ALA A 200 19.96 -1.40 -6.25
N VAL A 201 18.67 -1.04 -6.22
CA VAL A 201 17.59 -1.96 -6.61
C VAL A 201 17.36 -2.07 -8.12
N GLY A 202 18.03 -1.23 -8.93
CA GLY A 202 17.80 -1.17 -10.38
C GLY A 202 16.54 -0.40 -10.79
N GLY A 203 16.09 0.54 -9.96
CA GLY A 203 14.97 1.43 -10.23
C GLY A 203 13.58 0.86 -9.90
N LYS A 204 12.56 1.52 -10.46
CA LYS A 204 11.13 1.17 -10.26
C LYS A 204 10.70 0.12 -11.30
N ASN A 205 10.06 -0.96 -10.85
CA ASN A 205 9.43 -1.96 -11.71
C ASN A 205 7.92 -1.95 -11.48
N LYS A 206 7.14 -1.63 -12.53
CA LYS A 206 5.66 -1.49 -12.46
C LYS A 206 5.21 -0.60 -11.30
N GLY A 207 5.90 0.52 -11.09
CA GLY A 207 5.63 1.49 -10.01
C GLY A 207 6.06 1.06 -8.61
N ARG A 208 6.70 -0.11 -8.46
CA ARG A 208 7.16 -0.64 -7.17
C ARG A 208 8.69 -0.60 -7.08
N VAL A 209 9.19 -0.37 -5.87
CA VAL A 209 10.61 -0.45 -5.55
C VAL A 209 10.84 -1.64 -4.63
N PHE A 210 11.82 -2.47 -4.97
CA PHE A 210 12.17 -3.62 -4.15
C PHE A 210 12.56 -3.19 -2.72
N GLY A 211 12.04 -3.90 -1.73
CA GLY A 211 12.24 -3.56 -0.32
C GLY A 211 11.43 -2.38 0.22
N ILE A 212 10.80 -1.52 -0.57
CA ILE A 212 10.07 -0.35 -0.04
C ILE A 212 8.56 -0.62 0.12
N GLY A 213 8.01 -1.58 -0.62
CA GLY A 213 6.57 -1.88 -0.56
C GLY A 213 5.71 -0.72 -1.11
N SER A 214 4.56 -0.44 -0.49
CA SER A 214 3.64 0.62 -0.90
C SER A 214 4.17 2.05 -0.66
N GLU A 215 5.20 2.20 0.18
CA GLU A 215 5.83 3.50 0.48
C GLU A 215 6.54 4.11 -0.74
N ALA A 216 6.81 3.30 -1.78
CA ALA A 216 7.46 3.74 -3.01
C ALA A 216 6.64 4.77 -3.81
N HIS A 217 5.35 4.88 -3.53
CA HIS A 217 4.47 5.90 -4.14
C HIS A 217 4.62 7.28 -3.49
N PHE A 218 4.94 7.36 -2.19
CA PHE A 218 5.04 8.64 -1.48
C PHE A 218 6.28 9.44 -1.87
N SER A 219 7.34 8.79 -2.33
CA SER A 219 8.53 9.47 -2.87
C SER A 219 8.33 10.05 -4.28
N SER A 220 7.12 9.94 -4.85
CA SER A 220 6.79 10.50 -6.18
C SER A 220 6.51 12.02 -6.18
N TRP A 221 6.39 12.69 -5.02
CA TRP A 221 6.03 14.11 -5.04
C TRP A 221 7.20 15.05 -5.37
N THR A 222 8.46 14.62 -5.32
CA THR A 222 9.60 15.53 -5.53
C THR A 222 10.53 15.18 -6.69
N TYR A 223 10.12 14.35 -7.65
CA TYR A 223 10.93 14.12 -8.84
C TYR A 223 10.12 14.05 -10.14
N THR A 224 9.68 15.22 -10.60
CA THR A 224 9.57 15.46 -12.05
C THR A 224 10.99 15.67 -12.54
N SER A 225 11.57 14.64 -13.16
CA SER A 225 12.78 14.80 -13.96
C SER A 225 12.56 15.94 -14.97
N PRO A 226 13.40 16.98 -15.04
CA PRO A 226 13.34 17.90 -16.15
C PRO A 226 13.72 17.08 -17.40
N SER A 227 12.76 16.86 -18.29
CA SER A 227 13.06 16.33 -19.62
C SER A 227 14.13 17.22 -20.26
N PRO A 228 15.08 16.66 -21.03
CA PRO A 228 16.00 17.48 -21.81
C PRO A 228 15.16 18.37 -22.74
N LEU A 229 15.29 19.69 -22.57
CA LEU A 229 14.70 20.64 -23.50
C LEU A 229 15.29 20.34 -24.90
N PRO A 230 14.49 20.35 -25.97
CA PRO A 230 15.02 20.30 -27.33
C PRO A 230 15.98 21.50 -27.53
N PRO A 231 17.03 21.35 -28.37
CA PRO A 231 17.99 22.43 -28.59
C PRO A 231 17.27 23.72 -29.01
N PRO A 232 17.75 24.89 -28.55
CA PRO A 232 17.07 26.16 -28.79
C PRO A 232 16.92 26.39 -30.30
N ASN A 233 15.67 26.54 -30.73
CA ASN A 233 15.34 26.98 -32.06
C ASN A 233 15.80 28.45 -32.19
N PRO A 234 16.72 28.80 -33.12
CA PRO A 234 17.26 30.14 -33.25
C PRO A 234 16.20 31.20 -33.61
N ALA A 235 14.98 30.80 -33.95
CA ALA A 235 13.85 31.71 -34.18
C ALA A 235 13.13 32.18 -32.89
N GLN A 236 13.54 31.73 -31.69
CA GLN A 236 12.91 32.13 -30.41
C GLN A 236 13.73 33.13 -29.58
N GLU A 237 15.00 33.35 -29.89
CA GLU A 237 15.86 34.29 -29.14
C GLU A 237 15.52 35.76 -29.45
N ASP A 238 15.06 36.05 -30.67
CA ASP A 238 14.56 37.39 -31.04
C ASP A 238 13.28 37.81 -30.29
N ARG A 239 12.52 36.82 -29.78
CA ARG A 239 11.30 37.07 -28.99
C ARG A 239 11.61 37.35 -27.53
N ILE A 240 12.67 36.75 -26.99
CA ILE A 240 13.10 36.94 -25.59
C ILE A 240 13.81 38.29 -25.45
N GLY A 241 14.67 38.66 -26.41
CA GLY A 241 15.28 39.99 -26.45
C GLY A 241 14.25 41.13 -26.57
N SER A 242 13.16 40.92 -27.31
CA SER A 242 12.06 41.91 -27.42
C SER A 242 11.26 42.08 -26.12
N LEU A 243 11.19 41.05 -25.26
CA LEU A 243 10.50 41.12 -23.96
C LEU A 243 11.34 41.79 -22.87
N GLU A 244 12.66 41.61 -22.88
CA GLU A 244 13.57 42.32 -21.95
C GLU A 244 13.62 43.83 -22.24
N VAL A 245 13.62 44.23 -23.52
CA VAL A 245 13.56 45.65 -23.91
C VAL A 245 12.22 46.30 -23.50
N MET A 246 11.11 45.55 -23.54
CA MET A 246 9.81 46.05 -23.07
C MET A 246 9.71 46.14 -21.54
N MET A 247 10.31 45.22 -20.78
CA MET A 247 10.32 45.29 -19.31
C MET A 247 11.28 46.36 -18.76
N ALA A 248 12.38 46.64 -19.46
CA ALA A 248 13.30 47.73 -19.09
C ALA A 248 12.69 49.14 -19.29
N SER A 249 11.65 49.28 -20.13
CA SER A 249 10.96 50.56 -20.38
C SER A 249 9.86 50.89 -19.37
N ILE A 250 9.44 49.94 -18.52
CA ILE A 250 8.34 50.13 -17.54
C ILE A 250 8.86 50.46 -16.13
N GLY A 251 10.17 50.31 -15.87
CA GLY A 251 10.78 50.58 -14.56
C GLY A 251 11.09 52.06 -14.23
N GLY A 252 10.66 53.01 -15.06
CA GLY A 252 10.98 54.44 -14.92
C GLY A 252 9.84 55.28 -14.34
N GLN A 253 9.61 55.16 -13.02
CA GLN A 253 9.03 56.16 -12.09
C GLN A 253 8.59 55.38 -10.83
N SER A 254 9.27 55.43 -9.69
CA SER A 254 9.16 56.55 -8.73
C SER A 254 10.16 56.32 -7.58
N GLN A 255 10.81 57.40 -7.15
CA GLN A 255 11.75 57.48 -6.02
C GLN A 255 11.03 57.61 -4.64
N PRO A 256 11.77 57.50 -3.51
CA PRO A 256 11.29 56.96 -2.23
C PRO A 256 11.03 58.03 -1.15
N THR A 257 10.21 57.72 -0.13
CA THR A 257 10.30 58.38 1.20
C THR A 257 9.93 57.46 2.37
N ALA A 258 10.90 57.32 3.28
CA ALA A 258 10.88 57.24 4.74
C ALA A 258 9.71 56.61 5.54
N SER A 259 10.14 55.74 6.48
CA SER A 259 9.68 55.59 7.87
C SER A 259 8.26 55.11 8.17
N SER A 260 8.15 54.06 9.01
CA SER A 260 7.46 54.10 10.31
C SER A 260 6.83 52.74 10.71
N THR A 261 7.27 52.25 11.87
CA THR A 261 6.47 51.58 12.91
C THR A 261 5.91 50.17 12.68
N ALA A 262 6.45 49.24 13.48
CA ALA A 262 5.88 47.92 13.79
C ALA A 262 4.66 48.03 14.73
N PRO A 263 3.67 47.12 14.65
CA PRO A 263 2.76 46.85 15.74
C PRO A 263 2.93 45.44 16.34
N ALA A 264 2.67 45.38 17.63
CA ALA A 264 2.93 44.30 18.57
C ALA A 264 1.95 43.12 18.45
N GLN A 265 2.40 41.95 18.92
CA GLN A 265 1.56 40.78 19.18
C GLN A 265 0.86 40.90 20.55
N PRO A 266 -0.41 40.44 20.67
CA PRO A 266 -1.14 40.42 21.94
C PRO A 266 -0.72 39.25 22.88
N PRO A 267 -1.00 39.36 24.19
CA PRO A 267 -0.31 38.61 25.25
C PRO A 267 -0.83 37.18 25.46
N ILE A 268 0.09 36.33 25.92
CA ILE A 268 -0.10 34.93 26.32
C ILE A 268 -0.52 34.90 27.81
N ASP A 269 -1.64 34.27 28.12
CA ASP A 269 -2.08 34.02 29.49
C ASP A 269 -1.19 32.97 30.21
N PRO A 270 -0.97 33.10 31.54
CA PRO A 270 -0.05 32.25 32.28
C PRO A 270 -0.63 30.88 32.68
N LYS A 271 0.26 29.88 32.63
CA LYS A 271 0.10 28.50 33.08
C LYS A 271 -0.05 28.40 34.61
N PRO A 272 -0.95 27.55 35.15
CA PRO A 272 -1.07 27.34 36.60
C PRO A 272 0.08 26.50 37.19
N PRO A 273 0.40 26.69 38.49
CA PRO A 273 1.61 26.18 39.13
C PRO A 273 1.54 24.70 39.51
N ASN A 274 2.73 24.10 39.60
CA ASN A 274 2.99 22.77 40.15
C ASN A 274 2.80 22.79 41.67
N ASP A 275 2.12 21.79 42.21
CA ASP A 275 2.12 21.49 43.64
C ASP A 275 3.34 20.61 43.95
N ASP A 276 4.25 21.17 44.75
CA ASP A 276 5.40 20.50 45.34
C ASP A 276 5.01 19.50 46.43
N GLU A 277 5.90 18.52 46.58
CA GLU A 277 6.11 17.70 47.77
C GLU A 277 5.97 18.49 49.08
N ILE A 278 5.17 17.98 50.02
CA ILE A 278 5.43 18.12 51.46
C ILE A 278 5.08 16.80 52.18
N GLY A 279 6.14 16.14 52.67
CA GLY A 279 6.29 15.79 54.10
C GLY A 279 5.37 14.73 54.72
N GLY A 280 5.99 13.65 55.20
CA GLY A 280 5.36 12.67 56.09
C GLY A 280 5.21 13.12 57.55
N LEU A 281 4.44 12.33 58.30
CA LEU A 281 4.52 12.03 59.74
C LEU A 281 3.30 11.17 60.10
N ASP A 282 3.48 9.84 60.15
CA ASP A 282 3.22 8.92 61.28
C ASP A 282 3.51 7.47 60.86
#